data_AF-A0AAW5CJP8-F1
#
_entry.id   AF-A0AAW5CJP8-F1
#
_cell.length_a   1.000
_cell.length_b   1.000
_cell.length_c   1.000
_cell.angle_alpha   90.00
_cell.angle_beta   90.00
_cell.angle_gamma   90.00
#
_symmetry.space_group_name_H-M   'P 1'
#
loop_
_entity.id
_entity.type
_entity.pdbx_description
1 polymer ?
#
loop_
_entity_poly.entity_id
_entity_poly.type
_entity_poly.pdbx_seq_one_letter_code
_entity_poly.pdbx_strand_id
1 'polypeptide(L)'
;MATVKIKFRVSSIETKAGTLYYQVIHNRLVKQVHFGYKLYPSEWDADCSRVILSSGIEKGREGYLLYMKTALANDLSRFKEVIVRLERSDMAYTADKVVELFSSPADCGGFVSFTW
;
A
#
# COMPACT_ATOMS: atom_id res chain seq x y z
N MET A 1 5.91 -9.09 -15.34
CA MET A 1 4.92 -8.20 -14.69
C MET A 1 4.74 -8.46 -13.19
N ALA A 2 5.09 -7.48 -12.35
CA ALA A 2 4.73 -7.46 -10.94
C ALA A 2 3.26 -7.08 -10.73
N THR A 3 2.66 -7.52 -9.61
CA THR A 3 1.30 -7.16 -9.20
C THR A 3 1.31 -6.64 -7.77
N VAL A 4 0.53 -5.60 -7.48
CA VAL A 4 0.34 -5.09 -6.11
C VAL A 4 -1.07 -5.40 -5.64
N LYS A 5 -1.18 -5.99 -4.46
CA LYS A 5 -2.46 -6.27 -3.79
C LYS A 5 -2.52 -5.53 -2.46
N ILE A 6 -3.64 -4.88 -2.18
CA ILE A 6 -3.87 -4.32 -0.85
C ILE A 6 -4.43 -5.42 0.03
N LYS A 7 -3.91 -5.54 1.25
CA LYS A 7 -4.39 -6.47 2.25
C LYS A 7 -4.61 -5.74 3.56
N PHE A 8 -5.70 -6.09 4.22
CA PHE A 8 -6.01 -5.58 5.55
C PHE A 8 -5.75 -6.66 6.58
N ARG A 9 -5.02 -6.28 7.62
CA ARG A 9 -4.88 -7.09 8.82
C ARG A 9 -5.85 -6.53 9.86
N VAL A 10 -6.92 -7.28 10.10
CA VAL A 10 -7.83 -7.02 11.22
C VAL A 10 -7.05 -7.12 12.54
N SER A 11 -7.28 -6.18 13.45
CA SER A 11 -6.93 -6.40 14.85
C SER A 11 -7.92 -7.41 15.44
N SER A 12 -7.48 -8.28 16.36
CA SER A 12 -8.35 -9.27 17.03
C SER A 12 -9.46 -8.66 17.89
N ILE A 13 -9.53 -7.33 17.98
CA ILE A 13 -10.49 -6.58 18.77
C ILE A 13 -11.26 -5.72 17.77
N GLU A 14 -12.57 -5.95 17.64
CA GLU A 14 -13.45 -5.23 16.70
C GLU A 14 -13.44 -3.71 16.92
N THR A 15 -13.19 -3.28 18.16
CA THR A 15 -13.05 -1.88 18.56
C THR A 15 -11.68 -1.26 18.28
N LYS A 16 -10.71 -2.03 17.75
CA LYS A 16 -9.34 -1.54 17.51
C LYS A 16 -9.09 -1.45 16.02
N ALA A 17 -8.52 -0.32 15.59
CA ALA A 17 -8.13 -0.13 14.20
C ALA A 17 -7.16 -1.26 13.76
N GLY A 18 -7.48 -1.92 12.66
CA GLY A 18 -6.58 -2.79 11.93
C GLY A 18 -5.56 -1.97 11.12
N THR A 19 -4.67 -2.68 10.43
CA THR A 19 -3.59 -2.04 9.65
C THR A 19 -3.61 -2.52 8.21
N LEU A 20 -3.50 -1.60 7.27
CA LEU A 20 -3.31 -1.94 5.86
C LEU A 20 -1.84 -2.18 5.54
N TYR A 21 -1.61 -3.14 4.65
CA TYR A 21 -0.32 -3.41 4.04
C TYR A 21 -0.51 -3.72 2.55
N TYR A 22 0.49 -3.37 1.76
CA TYR A 22 0.53 -3.73 0.34
C TYR A 22 1.40 -4.96 0.17
N GLN A 23 0.93 -5.90 -0.65
CA GLN A 23 1.69 -7.05 -1.10
C GLN A 23 2.13 -6.82 -2.54
N VAL A 24 3.42 -6.59 -2.73
CA VAL A 24 4.05 -6.58 -4.05
C VAL A 24 4.48 -8.00 -4.38
N ILE A 25 3.91 -8.56 -5.43
CA ILE A 25 4.16 -9.92 -5.89
C ILE A 25 4.92 -9.83 -7.21
N HIS A 26 6.17 -10.31 -7.22
CA HIS A 26 6.99 -10.37 -8.42
C HIS A 26 7.86 -11.62 -8.42
N ASN A 27 7.81 -12.39 -9.50
CA ASN A 27 8.63 -13.60 -9.71
C ASN A 27 8.66 -14.56 -8.50
N ARG A 28 7.47 -14.94 -8.00
CA ARG A 28 7.23 -15.79 -6.80
C ARG A 28 7.71 -15.20 -5.46
N LEU A 29 8.26 -13.99 -5.46
CA LEU A 29 8.59 -13.24 -4.24
C LEU A 29 7.46 -12.30 -3.86
N VAL A 30 7.05 -12.35 -2.59
CA VAL A 30 6.03 -11.47 -2.03
C VAL A 30 6.71 -10.53 -1.03
N LYS A 31 6.69 -9.23 -1.30
CA LYS A 31 7.17 -8.20 -0.37
C LYS A 31 5.99 -7.45 0.21
N GLN A 32 5.98 -7.32 1.53
CA GLN A 32 4.96 -6.57 2.25
C GLN A 32 5.47 -5.16 2.54
N VAL A 33 4.66 -4.15 2.22
CA VAL A 33 4.95 -2.74 2.53
C VAL A 33 3.90 -2.24 3.50
N HIS A 34 4.36 -1.79 4.66
CA HIS A 34 3.52 -1.25 5.72
C HIS A 34 3.52 0.27 5.64
N PHE A 35 2.35 0.87 5.43
CA PHE A 35 2.20 2.33 5.38
C PHE A 35 1.59 2.91 6.66
N GLY A 36 1.30 2.06 7.65
CA GLY A 36 0.78 2.49 8.94
C GLY A 36 -0.64 3.06 8.89
N TYR A 37 -1.37 2.91 7.78
CA TYR A 37 -2.78 3.29 7.70
C TYR A 37 -3.61 2.44 8.66
N LYS A 38 -4.41 3.12 9.48
CA LYS A 38 -5.25 2.53 10.51
C LYS A 38 -6.71 2.67 10.10
N LEU A 39 -7.42 1.55 10.04
CA LEU A 39 -8.85 1.50 9.67
C LEU A 39 -9.61 0.59 10.61
N TYR A 40 -10.87 0.89 10.84
CA TYR A 40 -11.74 -0.04 11.54
C TYR A 40 -12.17 -1.16 10.60
N PRO A 41 -12.37 -2.40 11.11
CA PRO A 41 -12.88 -3.49 10.29
C PRO A 41 -14.24 -3.15 9.65
N SER A 42 -15.07 -2.32 10.30
CA SER A 42 -16.33 -1.82 9.75
C SER A 42 -16.17 -0.85 8.57
N GLU A 43 -14.98 -0.30 8.34
CA GLU A 43 -14.67 0.65 7.27
C GLU A 43 -13.88 0.00 6.13
N TRP A 44 -13.61 -1.31 6.21
CA TRP A 44 -12.82 -2.03 5.21
C TRP A 44 -13.58 -3.24 4.68
N ASP A 45 -13.78 -3.26 3.37
CA ASP A 45 -14.33 -4.41 2.66
C ASP A 45 -13.21 -5.41 2.36
N ALA A 46 -13.20 -6.54 3.06
CA ALA A 46 -12.18 -7.58 2.85
C ALA A 46 -12.31 -8.24 1.46
N ASP A 47 -13.54 -8.39 0.97
CA ASP A 47 -13.88 -9.02 -0.31
C ASP A 47 -13.43 -8.16 -1.50
N CYS A 48 -13.75 -6.86 -1.48
CA CYS A 48 -13.40 -5.91 -2.54
C CYS A 48 -12.05 -5.23 -2.31
N SER A 49 -11.42 -5.40 -1.14
CA SER A 49 -10.20 -4.69 -0.73
C SER A 49 -10.32 -3.17 -0.89
N ARG A 50 -11.42 -2.61 -0.37
CA ARG A 50 -11.76 -1.18 -0.53
C ARG A 50 -12.25 -0.57 0.79
N VAL A 51 -12.06 0.73 0.89
CA VAL A 51 -12.58 1.53 2.00
C VAL A 51 -14.09 1.72 1.82
N ILE A 52 -14.86 1.32 2.82
CA ILE A 52 -16.31 1.52 2.90
C ILE A 52 -16.56 2.85 3.60
N LEU A 53 -17.33 3.73 2.94
CA LEU A 53 -17.84 4.95 3.55
C LEU A 53 -19.24 4.63 4.09
N SER A 54 -19.32 4.31 5.37
CA SER A 54 -20.61 4.09 6.04
C SER A 54 -21.26 5.44 6.37
N SER A 55 -22.56 5.58 6.12
CA SER A 55 -23.32 6.84 6.30
C SER A 55 -23.43 7.32 7.77
N GLY A 56 -22.95 6.54 8.73
CA GLY A 56 -22.94 6.89 10.17
C GLY A 56 -21.57 7.34 10.69
N ILE A 57 -20.59 7.55 9.82
CA ILE A 57 -19.23 7.93 10.22
C ILE A 57 -19.18 9.43 10.56
N GLU A 58 -18.48 9.78 11.63
CA GLU A 58 -18.26 11.19 11.99
C GLU A 58 -17.59 11.93 10.82
N LYS A 59 -18.06 13.13 10.47
CA LYS A 59 -17.54 13.92 9.33
C LYS A 59 -16.00 14.04 9.30
N GLY A 60 -15.36 14.07 10.48
CA GLY A 60 -13.89 14.08 10.60
C GLY A 60 -13.22 12.78 10.12
N ARG A 61 -13.83 11.61 10.39
CA ARG A 61 -13.37 10.32 9.87
C ARG A 61 -13.69 10.16 8.39
N GLU A 62 -14.83 10.64 7.94
CA GLU A 62 -15.20 10.58 6.51
C GLU A 62 -14.14 11.27 5.63
N GLY A 63 -13.64 12.44 6.06
CA GLY A 63 -12.53 13.13 5.39
C GLY A 63 -11.23 12.33 5.38
N TYR A 64 -10.88 11.66 6.50
CA TYR A 64 -9.71 10.77 6.57
C TYR A 64 -9.84 9.59 5.61
N LEU A 65 -11.00 8.95 5.55
CA LEU A 65 -11.27 7.82 4.64
C LEU A 65 -11.18 8.24 3.18
N LEU A 66 -11.70 9.42 2.82
CA LEU A 66 -11.62 9.96 1.47
C LEU A 66 -10.17 10.30 1.08
N TYR A 67 -9.44 10.97 1.97
CA TYR A 67 -8.01 11.23 1.80
C TYR A 67 -7.25 9.92 1.60
N MET A 68 -7.47 8.94 2.46
CA MET A 68 -6.80 7.66 2.40
C MET A 68 -7.18 6.88 1.14
N LYS A 69 -8.44 6.87 0.71
CA LYS A 69 -8.85 6.26 -0.58
C LYS A 69 -8.10 6.87 -1.77
N THR A 70 -7.93 8.18 -1.75
CA THR A 70 -7.17 8.91 -2.79
C THR A 70 -5.68 8.60 -2.69
N ALA A 71 -5.12 8.55 -1.48
CA ALA A 71 -3.73 8.17 -1.23
C ALA A 71 -3.45 6.74 -1.71
N LEU A 72 -4.31 5.77 -1.38
CA LEU A 72 -4.21 4.39 -1.87
C LEU A 72 -4.23 4.33 -3.40
N ALA A 73 -5.10 5.08 -4.06
CA ALA A 73 -5.17 5.13 -5.52
C ALA A 73 -3.88 5.75 -6.14
N ASN A 74 -3.35 6.80 -5.51
CA ASN A 74 -2.10 7.43 -5.90
C ASN A 74 -0.90 6.49 -5.69
N ASP A 75 -0.85 5.76 -4.58
CA ASP A 75 0.17 4.76 -4.28
C ASP A 75 0.14 3.62 -5.30
N LEU A 76 -1.05 3.07 -5.59
CA LEU A 76 -1.20 2.03 -6.62
C LEU A 76 -0.75 2.53 -8.00
N SER A 77 -1.02 3.80 -8.32
CA SER A 77 -0.58 4.42 -9.57
C SER A 77 0.95 4.58 -9.61
N ARG A 78 1.58 5.02 -8.51
CA ARG A 78 3.05 5.07 -8.38
C ARG A 78 3.67 3.68 -8.51
N PHE A 79 3.11 2.67 -7.82
CA PHE A 79 3.57 1.28 -7.97
C PHE A 79 3.48 0.83 -9.43
N LYS A 80 2.36 1.09 -10.09
CA LYS A 80 2.18 0.74 -11.51
C LYS A 80 3.22 1.44 -12.39
N GLU A 81 3.50 2.72 -12.15
CA GLU A 81 4.53 3.46 -12.88
C GLU A 81 5.93 2.86 -12.67
N VAL A 82 6.29 2.56 -11.42
CA VAL A 82 7.56 1.88 -11.09
C VAL A 82 7.66 0.54 -11.81
N ILE A 83 6.59 -0.27 -11.80
CA ILE A 83 6.55 -1.56 -12.49
C ILE A 83 6.72 -1.38 -14.00
N VAL A 84 6.03 -0.41 -14.62
CA VAL A 84 6.17 -0.12 -16.05
C VAL A 84 7.59 0.35 -16.40
N ARG A 85 8.21 1.20 -15.56
CA ARG A 85 9.60 1.64 -15.74
C ARG A 85 10.58 0.48 -15.66
N LEU A 86 10.38 -0.43 -14.71
CA LEU A 86 11.20 -1.63 -14.53
C LEU A 86 11.04 -2.62 -15.69
N GLU A 87 9.80 -2.88 -16.13
CA GLU A 87 9.54 -3.75 -17.29
C GLU A 87 10.13 -3.15 -18.58
N ARG A 88 10.18 -1.82 -18.73
CA ARG A 88 10.86 -1.15 -19.87
C ARG A 88 12.38 -1.22 -19.81
N SER A 89 12.96 -1.41 -18.63
CA SER A 89 14.42 -1.43 -18.46
C SER A 89 15.04 -2.77 -18.89
N ASP A 90 14.25 -3.75 -19.34
CA ASP A 90 14.62 -5.12 -19.78
C ASP A 90 15.56 -5.88 -18.82
N MET A 91 15.71 -5.39 -17.60
CA MET A 91 16.56 -5.98 -16.57
C MET A 91 15.72 -6.77 -15.59
N ALA A 92 16.22 -7.93 -15.17
CA ALA A 92 15.60 -8.71 -14.12
C ALA A 92 15.55 -7.87 -12.83
N TYR A 93 14.34 -7.62 -12.32
CA TYR A 93 14.13 -6.87 -11.09
C TYR A 93 13.45 -7.74 -10.05
N THR A 94 13.48 -7.29 -8.79
CA THR A 94 12.86 -7.99 -7.66
C THR A 94 11.78 -7.12 -7.04
N ALA A 95 10.91 -7.73 -6.23
CA ALA A 95 9.93 -6.97 -5.45
C ALA A 95 10.59 -5.93 -4.54
N ASP A 96 11.83 -6.16 -4.11
CA ASP A 96 12.61 -5.21 -3.31
C ASP A 96 12.92 -3.92 -4.09
N LYS A 97 13.37 -4.07 -5.34
CA LYS A 97 13.62 -2.95 -6.26
C LYS A 97 12.38 -2.08 -6.50
N VAL A 98 11.19 -2.71 -6.57
CA VAL A 98 9.91 -1.99 -6.71
C VAL A 98 9.64 -1.13 -5.48
N VAL A 99 9.88 -1.66 -4.26
CA VAL A 99 9.67 -0.93 -3.01
C VAL A 99 10.72 0.17 -2.85
N GLU A 100 11.97 -0.11 -3.20
CA GLU A 100 13.06 0.87 -3.20
C GLU A 100 12.74 2.07 -4.09
N LEU A 101 12.32 1.82 -5.35
CA LEU A 101 11.94 2.89 -6.28
C LEU A 101 10.64 3.61 -5.90
N PHE A 102 9.76 2.94 -5.15
CA PHE A 102 8.56 3.58 -4.64
C PHE A 102 8.89 4.53 -3.47
N SER A 103 9.74 4.08 -2.54
CA SER A 103 10.20 4.87 -1.40
C SER A 103 11.20 5.94 -1.78
N SER A 104 11.99 5.72 -2.84
CA SER A 104 12.86 6.72 -3.42
C SER A 104 12.00 7.64 -4.29
N PRO A 105 11.69 8.89 -3.87
CA PRO A 105 11.48 9.92 -4.88
C PRO A 105 12.75 9.91 -5.73
N ALA A 106 12.61 10.01 -7.04
CA ALA A 106 13.74 9.98 -7.93
C ALA A 106 14.72 11.10 -7.55
N ASP A 107 15.78 10.76 -6.82
CA ASP A 107 17.09 11.37 -6.99
C ASP A 107 18.19 10.45 -6.45
N CYS A 108 19.19 10.30 -7.29
CA CYS A 108 20.55 9.85 -7.04
C CYS A 108 20.93 9.60 -5.56
N GLY A 109 21.24 8.34 -5.23
CA GLY A 109 22.21 7.99 -4.17
C GLY A 109 21.81 8.29 -2.72
N GLY A 110 21.46 7.25 -1.97
CA GLY A 110 21.34 7.43 -0.53
C GLY A 110 20.80 6.23 0.20
N PHE A 111 21.64 5.22 0.36
CA PHE A 111 21.48 4.13 1.32
C PHE A 111 21.09 4.69 2.69
N VAL A 112 19.90 4.39 3.21
CA VAL A 112 19.61 4.50 4.64
C VAL A 112 18.85 3.27 5.12
N SER A 113 19.63 2.26 5.49
CA SER A 113 19.22 1.21 6.41
C SER A 113 19.10 1.81 7.82
N PHE A 114 17.90 1.78 8.40
CA PHE A 114 17.71 1.95 9.84
C PHE A 114 17.42 0.58 10.46
N THR A 115 18.45 0.00 11.08
CA THR A 115 18.27 -0.98 12.15
C THR A 115 18.22 -0.20 13.47
N TRP A 116 17.28 -0.60 14.33
CA TRP A 116 17.09 -0.11 15.70
C TRP A 116 18.28 -0.45 16.59
#